data_AF-A0AA48QZ71-F1
#
_entry.id   AF-A0AA48QZ71-F1
#
_cell.length_a   1.000
_cell.length_b   1.000
_cell.length_c   1.000
_cell.angle_alpha   90.00
_cell.angle_beta   90.00
_cell.angle_gamma   90.00
#
_symmetry.space_group_name_H-M   'P 1'
#
loop_
_entity.id
_entity.type
_entity.pdbx_description
1 polymer ?
#
loop_
_entity_poly.entity_id
_entity_poly.type
_entity_poly.pdbx_seq_one_letter_code
_entity_poly.pdbx_strand_id
1 'polypeptide(L)'
;MLDAFSRVVTNADSKAAYVGGADLQALKKFISEGNKRLDSVNSIVSNASCIVSDAVSGMICENPSLISPSGNCYTNRRMAACLRDGEIILRYVSYALLSGDSSVLEDRCLNGLKETYSSLGVPANSNARAVSIMKACAVAFVNNTASQKKLSTPQGDCSGLASEVA
;
A
#
# COMPACT_ATOMS: atom_id res chain seq x y z
N MET A 1 -4.38 -12.72 -15.91
CA MET A 1 -3.77 -12.32 -14.63
C MET A 1 -3.61 -13.59 -13.82
N LEU A 2 -2.38 -13.98 -13.48
CA LEU A 2 -2.10 -15.20 -12.72
C LEU A 2 -2.17 -14.87 -11.21
N ASP A 3 -2.70 -15.77 -10.39
CA ASP A 3 -2.58 -15.64 -8.93
C ASP A 3 -1.13 -15.95 -8.48
N ALA A 4 -0.80 -15.66 -7.21
CA ALA A 4 0.55 -15.85 -6.70
C ALA A 4 1.06 -17.29 -6.88
N PHE A 5 0.19 -18.29 -6.72
CA PHE A 5 0.52 -19.70 -6.94
C PHE A 5 0.84 -19.99 -8.40
N SER A 6 -0.05 -19.58 -9.30
CA SER A 6 0.07 -19.78 -10.74
C SER A 6 1.33 -19.10 -11.27
N ARG A 7 1.70 -17.93 -10.75
CA ARG A 7 2.97 -17.27 -11.12
C ARG A 7 4.18 -18.08 -10.70
N VAL A 8 4.22 -18.60 -9.47
CA VAL A 8 5.34 -19.43 -9.00
C VAL A 8 5.49 -20.67 -9.87
N VAL A 9 4.37 -21.34 -10.17
CA VAL A 9 4.36 -22.55 -11.02
C VAL A 9 4.76 -22.22 -12.46
N THR A 10 4.19 -21.18 -13.08
CA THR A 10 4.54 -20.75 -14.44
C THR A 10 5.99 -20.24 -14.54
N ASN A 11 6.52 -19.60 -13.50
CA ASN A 11 7.93 -19.19 -13.45
C ASN A 11 8.88 -20.40 -13.36
N ALA A 12 8.50 -21.44 -12.62
CA ALA A 12 9.27 -22.68 -12.57
C ALA A 12 9.22 -23.42 -13.91
N ASP A 13 8.03 -23.49 -14.52
CA ASP A 13 7.79 -24.09 -15.85
C ASP A 13 8.61 -23.39 -16.95
N SER A 14 8.60 -22.05 -16.99
CA SER A 14 9.40 -21.28 -17.98
C SER A 14 10.91 -21.49 -17.86
N LYS A 15 11.39 -21.92 -16.68
CA LYS A 15 12.80 -22.26 -16.43
C LYS A 15 13.09 -23.76 -16.56
N ALA A 16 12.09 -24.58 -16.91
CA ALA A 16 12.13 -26.04 -16.86
C ALA A 16 12.65 -26.58 -15.51
N ALA A 17 12.29 -25.88 -14.42
CA ALA A 17 12.72 -26.19 -13.07
C ALA A 17 11.53 -26.69 -12.22
N TYR A 18 11.82 -27.51 -11.21
CA TYR A 18 10.83 -27.90 -10.22
C TYR A 18 10.67 -26.80 -9.16
N VAL A 19 9.43 -26.59 -8.67
CA VAL A 19 9.15 -25.70 -7.54
C VAL A 19 9.77 -26.30 -6.27
N GLY A 20 10.97 -25.81 -5.92
CA GLY A 20 11.76 -26.30 -4.80
C GLY A 20 12.47 -25.17 -4.06
N GLY A 21 13.14 -25.49 -2.95
CA GLY A 21 13.89 -24.51 -2.17
C GLY A 21 13.04 -23.30 -1.73
N ALA A 22 13.46 -22.10 -2.12
CA ALA A 22 12.82 -20.84 -1.75
C ALA A 22 11.40 -20.70 -2.32
N ASP A 23 11.15 -21.17 -3.54
CA ASP A 23 9.84 -21.03 -4.21
C ASP A 23 8.76 -21.83 -3.47
N LEU A 24 9.09 -23.06 -3.07
CA LEU A 24 8.19 -23.89 -2.25
C LEU A 24 7.97 -23.29 -0.86
N GLN A 25 8.99 -22.67 -0.26
CA GLN A 25 8.88 -22.04 1.05
C GLN A 25 7.99 -20.79 0.99
N ALA A 26 8.10 -19.98 -0.07
CA ALA A 26 7.21 -18.85 -0.33
C ALA A 26 5.76 -19.32 -0.47
N LEU A 27 5.54 -20.39 -1.23
CA LEU A 27 4.22 -21.00 -1.43
C LEU A 27 3.59 -21.47 -0.12
N LYS A 28 4.38 -22.17 0.73
CA LYS A 28 3.94 -22.62 2.06
C LYS A 28 3.65 -21.44 3.00
N LYS A 29 4.48 -20.39 2.98
CA LYS A 29 4.26 -19.18 3.79
C LYS A 29 2.95 -18.50 3.42
N PHE A 30 2.69 -18.32 2.12
CA PHE A 30 1.45 -17.73 1.62
C PHE A 30 0.20 -18.46 2.15
N ILE A 31 0.22 -19.80 2.17
CA ILE A 31 -0.85 -20.61 2.74
C ILE A 31 -0.92 -20.46 4.28
N SER A 32 0.23 -20.58 4.95
CA SER A 32 0.28 -20.59 6.42
C SER A 32 -0.12 -19.26 7.06
N GLU A 33 0.11 -18.15 6.37
CA GLU A 33 -0.23 -16.81 6.85
C GLU A 33 -1.56 -16.29 6.29
N GLY A 34 -2.36 -17.12 5.62
CA GLY A 34 -3.60 -16.69 4.96
C GLY A 34 -4.55 -15.92 5.88
N ASN A 35 -4.83 -16.43 7.08
CA ASN A 35 -5.69 -15.73 8.06
C ASN A 35 -5.07 -14.41 8.52
N LYS A 36 -3.77 -14.42 8.87
CA LYS A 36 -3.04 -13.20 9.28
C LYS A 36 -2.99 -12.17 8.16
N ARG A 37 -2.91 -12.60 6.90
CA ARG A 37 -2.94 -11.75 5.70
C ARG A 37 -4.28 -11.07 5.54
N LEU A 38 -5.38 -11.81 5.69
CA LEU A 38 -6.74 -11.22 5.68
C LEU A 38 -6.93 -10.22 6.82
N ASP A 39 -6.46 -10.55 8.03
CA ASP A 39 -6.49 -9.63 9.17
C ASP A 39 -5.65 -8.37 8.91
N SER A 40 -4.47 -8.53 8.31
CA SER A 40 -3.57 -7.42 7.93
C SER A 40 -4.21 -6.52 6.88
N VAL A 41 -4.82 -7.08 5.84
CA VAL A 41 -5.58 -6.34 4.83
C VAL A 41 -6.76 -5.61 5.47
N ASN A 42 -7.52 -6.28 6.34
CA ASN A 42 -8.64 -5.68 7.04
C ASN A 42 -8.19 -4.52 7.95
N SER A 43 -7.04 -4.63 8.60
CA SER A 43 -6.47 -3.56 9.44
C SER A 43 -6.24 -2.26 8.65
N ILE A 44 -5.91 -2.37 7.36
CA ILE A 44 -5.69 -1.21 6.47
C ILE A 44 -7.04 -0.73 5.92
N VAL A 45 -7.83 -1.63 5.33
CA VAL A 45 -9.08 -1.26 4.63
C VAL A 45 -10.11 -0.67 5.59
N SER A 46 -10.27 -1.22 6.79
CA SER A 46 -11.18 -0.68 7.82
C SER A 46 -10.75 0.69 8.35
N ASN A 47 -9.49 1.08 8.15
CA ASN A 47 -8.92 2.36 8.58
C ASN A 47 -8.54 3.26 7.40
N ALA A 48 -8.92 2.93 6.17
CA ALA A 48 -8.44 3.60 4.95
C ALA A 48 -8.70 5.12 4.96
N SER A 49 -9.90 5.53 5.35
CA SER A 49 -10.26 6.96 5.44
C SER A 49 -9.36 7.72 6.41
N CYS A 50 -9.06 7.11 7.56
CA CYS A 50 -8.18 7.69 8.57
C CYS A 50 -6.74 7.79 8.06
N ILE A 51 -6.21 6.72 7.46
CA ILE A 51 -4.85 6.67 6.92
C ILE A 51 -4.64 7.75 5.87
N VAL A 52 -5.57 7.86 4.91
CA VAL A 52 -5.50 8.86 3.83
C VAL A 52 -5.61 10.28 4.39
N SER A 53 -6.57 10.53 5.29
CA SER A 53 -6.75 11.86 5.86
C SER A 53 -5.56 12.29 6.73
N ASP A 54 -4.99 11.37 7.50
CA ASP A 54 -3.84 11.65 8.38
C ASP A 54 -2.59 11.94 7.54
N ALA A 55 -2.35 11.15 6.49
CA ALA A 55 -1.23 11.36 5.59
C ALA A 55 -1.30 12.69 4.83
N VAL A 56 -2.46 13.04 4.27
CA VAL A 56 -2.62 14.32 3.54
C VAL A 56 -2.58 15.50 4.51
N SER A 57 -3.21 15.38 5.69
CA SER A 57 -3.14 16.41 6.73
C SER A 57 -1.70 16.60 7.23
N GLY A 58 -0.96 15.52 7.46
CA GLY A 58 0.44 15.53 7.87
C GLY A 58 1.35 16.15 6.82
N MET A 59 1.18 15.78 5.55
CA MET A 59 1.89 16.41 4.43
C MET A 59 1.69 17.93 4.40
N ILE A 60 0.47 18.41 4.66
CA ILE A 60 0.14 19.85 4.65
C ILE A 60 0.62 20.55 5.91
N CYS A 61 0.53 19.92 7.09
CA CYS A 61 0.99 20.55 8.32
C CYS A 61 2.51 20.75 8.32
N GLU A 62 3.26 19.83 7.71
CA GLU A 62 4.71 19.95 7.52
C GLU A 62 5.07 20.95 6.40
N ASN A 63 4.20 21.15 5.41
CA ASN A 63 4.37 22.16 4.37
C ASN A 63 3.06 22.91 4.05
N PRO A 64 2.72 23.96 4.83
CA PRO A 64 1.46 24.68 4.66
C PRO A 64 1.33 25.43 3.33
N SER A 65 2.44 25.65 2.60
CA SER A 65 2.39 26.30 1.28
C SER A 65 1.56 25.51 0.26
N LEU A 66 1.35 24.21 0.47
CA LEU A 66 0.54 23.34 -0.39
C LEU A 66 -0.92 23.77 -0.54
N ILE A 67 -1.45 24.52 0.43
CA ILE A 67 -2.82 25.05 0.40
C ILE A 67 -2.88 26.58 0.21
N SER A 68 -1.74 27.23 0.01
CA SER A 68 -1.69 28.64 -0.41
C SER A 68 -2.18 28.81 -1.86
N PRO A 69 -2.50 30.02 -2.36
CA PRO A 69 -3.01 30.21 -3.72
C PRO A 69 -2.17 29.58 -4.86
N SER A 70 -0.86 29.42 -4.67
CA SER A 70 0.05 28.75 -5.63
C SER A 70 0.26 27.26 -5.35
N GLY A 71 -0.30 26.74 -4.25
CA GLY A 71 -0.12 25.37 -3.79
C GLY A 71 -0.94 24.35 -4.59
N ASN A 72 -0.39 23.13 -4.73
CA ASN A 72 -1.02 22.10 -5.55
C ASN A 72 -2.31 21.52 -4.93
N CYS A 73 -2.50 21.65 -3.61
CA CYS A 73 -3.75 21.27 -2.93
C CYS A 73 -4.75 22.45 -2.84
N TYR A 74 -4.44 23.61 -3.41
CA TYR A 74 -5.33 24.77 -3.34
C TYR A 74 -6.57 24.64 -4.25
N THR A 75 -7.68 25.06 -3.65
CA THR A 75 -9.09 24.78 -3.91
C THR A 75 -9.54 23.37 -3.53
N ASN A 76 -10.80 23.27 -3.06
CA ASN A 76 -11.43 22.01 -2.65
C ASN A 76 -11.34 20.91 -3.73
N ARG A 77 -11.40 21.30 -5.01
CA ARG A 77 -11.27 20.36 -6.13
C ARG A 77 -9.90 19.68 -6.17
N ARG A 78 -8.81 20.42 -5.95
CA ARG A 78 -7.46 19.85 -5.96
C ARG A 78 -7.18 19.06 -4.68
N MET A 79 -7.66 19.55 -3.55
CA MET A 79 -7.61 18.79 -2.29
C MET A 79 -8.33 17.44 -2.42
N ALA A 80 -9.55 17.43 -2.97
CA ALA A 80 -10.30 16.21 -3.21
C ALA A 80 -9.59 15.26 -4.18
N ALA A 81 -8.93 15.78 -5.22
CA ALA A 81 -8.11 14.96 -6.12
C ALA A 81 -6.91 14.35 -5.38
N CYS A 82 -6.21 15.10 -4.53
CA CYS A 82 -5.10 14.58 -3.72
C CYS A 82 -5.55 13.48 -2.75
N LEU A 83 -6.66 13.69 -2.03
CA LEU A 83 -7.24 12.68 -1.14
C LEU A 83 -7.65 11.41 -1.91
N ARG A 84 -8.31 11.57 -3.06
CA ARG A 84 -8.70 10.46 -3.93
C ARG A 84 -7.49 9.69 -4.42
N ASP A 85 -6.44 10.36 -4.86
CA ASP A 85 -5.20 9.71 -5.31
C ASP A 85 -4.52 8.95 -4.17
N GLY A 86 -4.51 9.51 -2.95
CA GLY A 86 -4.06 8.80 -1.76
C GLY A 86 -4.86 7.51 -1.48
N GLU A 87 -6.19 7.57 -1.60
CA GLU A 87 -7.04 6.38 -1.47
C GLU A 87 -6.79 5.35 -2.59
N ILE A 88 -6.61 5.79 -3.83
CA ILE A 88 -6.30 4.91 -4.97
C ILE A 88 -5.01 4.14 -4.70
N ILE A 89 -3.93 4.85 -4.33
CA ILE A 89 -2.64 4.21 -4.01
C ILE A 89 -2.81 3.21 -2.87
N LEU A 90 -3.46 3.61 -1.77
CA LEU A 90 -3.65 2.73 -0.61
C LEU A 90 -4.48 1.48 -0.94
N ARG A 91 -5.47 1.59 -1.83
CA ARG A 91 -6.28 0.45 -2.30
C ARG A 91 -5.46 -0.52 -3.14
N TYR A 92 -4.63 -0.02 -4.06
CA TYR A 92 -3.74 -0.89 -4.83
C TYR A 92 -2.68 -1.57 -3.95
N VAL A 93 -2.15 -0.87 -2.94
CA VAL A 93 -1.25 -1.47 -1.94
C VAL A 93 -1.97 -2.55 -1.11
N SER A 94 -3.20 -2.26 -0.65
CA SER A 94 -4.02 -3.23 0.09
C SER A 94 -4.33 -4.47 -0.75
N TYR A 95 -4.58 -4.27 -2.05
CA TYR A 95 -4.78 -5.37 -2.99
C TYR A 95 -3.49 -6.15 -3.24
N ALA A 96 -2.35 -5.48 -3.38
CA ALA A 96 -1.06 -6.16 -3.53
C ALA A 96 -0.74 -7.04 -2.31
N LEU A 97 -1.05 -6.57 -1.10
CA LEU A 97 -0.94 -7.37 0.13
C LEU A 97 -1.96 -8.52 0.16
N LEU A 98 -3.17 -8.33 -0.36
CA LEU A 98 -4.15 -9.41 -0.45
C LEU A 98 -3.69 -10.51 -1.42
N SER A 99 -3.20 -10.13 -2.60
CA SER A 99 -2.76 -11.06 -3.63
C SER A 99 -1.34 -11.60 -3.42
N GLY A 100 -0.55 -10.98 -2.53
CA GLY A 100 0.88 -11.26 -2.36
C GLY A 100 1.70 -10.98 -3.62
N ASP A 101 1.28 -9.99 -4.41
CA ASP A 101 1.86 -9.68 -5.72
C ASP A 101 1.58 -8.22 -6.12
N SER A 102 2.61 -7.48 -6.51
CA SER A 102 2.54 -6.06 -6.86
C SER A 102 2.19 -5.80 -8.33
N SER A 103 2.01 -6.81 -9.18
CA SER A 103 1.93 -6.58 -10.63
C SER A 103 0.75 -5.69 -11.03
N VAL A 104 -0.37 -5.79 -10.31
CA VAL A 104 -1.56 -4.95 -10.57
C VAL A 104 -1.31 -3.51 -10.11
N LEU A 105 -0.64 -3.32 -8.98
CA LEU A 105 -0.21 -2.00 -8.52
C LEU A 105 0.73 -1.36 -9.56
N GLU A 106 1.74 -2.09 -10.02
CA GLU A 106 2.73 -1.61 -10.99
C GLU A 106 2.08 -1.26 -12.33
N ASP A 107 1.34 -2.19 -12.92
CA ASP A 107 0.78 -2.04 -14.28
C ASP A 107 -0.38 -1.03 -14.34
N ARG A 108 -1.26 -1.03 -13.33
CA ARG A 108 -2.53 -0.28 -13.38
C ARG A 108 -2.55 0.99 -12.56
N CYS A 109 -1.63 1.17 -11.62
CA CYS A 109 -1.56 2.35 -10.77
C CYS A 109 -0.29 3.17 -10.99
N LEU A 110 0.88 2.53 -11.08
CA LEU A 110 2.17 3.24 -11.09
C LEU A 110 2.71 3.54 -12.48
N ASN A 111 2.41 2.68 -13.47
CA ASN A 111 2.87 2.88 -14.84
C ASN A 111 2.32 4.18 -15.44
N GLY A 112 3.21 5.13 -15.79
CA GLY A 112 2.85 6.46 -16.29
C GLY A 112 2.45 7.48 -15.22
N LEU A 113 2.43 7.10 -13.93
CA LEU A 113 1.97 8.00 -12.86
C LEU A 113 2.94 9.16 -12.63
N LYS A 114 4.26 8.89 -12.71
CA LYS A 114 5.30 9.91 -12.52
C LYS A 114 5.24 10.97 -13.61
N GLU A 115 5.03 10.55 -14.85
CA GLU A 115 4.89 11.41 -16.03
C GLU A 115 3.64 12.27 -15.88
N THR A 116 2.51 11.66 -15.50
CA THR A 116 1.25 12.36 -15.23
C THR A 116 1.41 13.43 -14.15
N TYR A 117 2.02 13.08 -13.01
CA TYR A 117 2.27 14.04 -11.93
C TYR A 117 3.24 15.15 -12.33
N SER A 118 4.25 14.84 -13.13
CA SER A 118 5.17 15.85 -13.65
C SER A 118 4.45 16.84 -14.57
N SER A 119 3.61 16.35 -15.50
CA SER A 119 2.82 17.19 -16.40
C SER A 119 1.78 18.06 -15.69
N LEU A 120 1.22 17.57 -14.58
CA LEU A 120 0.24 18.31 -13.76
C LEU A 120 0.90 19.23 -12.71
N GLY A 121 2.23 19.23 -12.60
CA GLY A 121 2.96 20.02 -11.60
C GLY A 121 2.69 19.58 -10.16
N VAL A 122 2.43 18.29 -9.93
CA VAL A 122 2.25 17.72 -8.58
C VAL A 122 3.61 17.62 -7.90
N PRO A 123 3.81 18.22 -6.71
CA PRO A 123 5.12 18.27 -6.06
C PRO A 123 5.55 16.89 -5.53
N ALA A 124 6.58 16.31 -6.16
CA ALA A 124 7.05 14.95 -5.88
C ALA A 124 7.45 14.74 -4.41
N ASN A 125 8.13 15.72 -3.78
CA ASN A 125 8.56 15.62 -2.38
C ASN A 125 7.37 15.52 -1.42
N SER A 126 6.33 16.32 -1.66
CA SER A 126 5.10 16.28 -0.85
C SER A 126 4.35 14.96 -1.05
N ASN A 127 4.28 14.48 -2.29
CA ASN A 127 3.65 13.19 -2.57
C ASN A 127 4.41 12.02 -1.91
N ALA A 128 5.74 12.03 -1.98
CA ALA A 128 6.59 11.07 -1.27
C ALA A 128 6.36 11.13 0.26
N ARG A 129 6.16 12.34 0.81
CA ARG A 129 5.85 12.49 2.24
C ARG A 129 4.50 11.88 2.60
N ALA A 130 3.44 12.14 1.84
CA ALA A 130 2.13 11.53 2.06
C ALA A 130 2.21 9.99 2.01
N VAL A 131 2.90 9.43 1.00
CA VAL A 131 3.12 7.98 0.90
C VAL A 131 3.90 7.44 2.10
N SER A 132 4.92 8.15 2.59
CA SER A 132 5.69 7.73 3.77
C SER A 132 4.86 7.70 5.05
N ILE A 133 3.92 8.63 5.21
CA ILE A 133 3.01 8.65 6.37
C ILE A 133 2.01 7.49 6.25
N MET A 134 1.41 7.28 5.06
CA MET A 134 0.54 6.12 4.82
C MET A 134 1.25 4.79 5.11
N LYS A 135 2.51 4.66 4.70
CA LYS A 135 3.37 3.51 5.01
C LYS A 135 3.51 3.30 6.52
N ALA A 136 3.85 4.35 7.26
CA ALA A 136 3.99 4.27 8.71
C ALA A 136 2.68 3.86 9.40
N CYS A 137 1.55 4.42 8.96
CA CYS A 137 0.23 4.04 9.46
C CYS A 137 -0.09 2.56 9.15
N ALA A 138 0.12 2.11 7.91
CA ALA A 138 -0.14 0.72 7.50
C ALA A 138 0.69 -0.27 8.32
N VAL A 139 1.99 -0.02 8.51
CA VAL A 139 2.87 -0.84 9.34
C VAL A 139 2.38 -0.88 10.80
N ALA A 140 1.92 0.24 11.35
CA ALA A 140 1.38 0.29 12.71
C ALA A 140 0.05 -0.46 12.85
N PHE A 141 -0.84 -0.38 11.85
CA PHE A 141 -2.11 -1.11 11.86
C PHE A 141 -1.91 -2.63 11.70
N VAL A 142 -1.03 -3.07 10.81
CA VAL A 142 -0.71 -4.49 10.62
C VAL A 142 -0.09 -5.09 11.88
N ASN A 143 0.78 -4.35 12.56
CA ASN A 143 1.37 -4.77 13.84
C ASN A 143 0.45 -4.51 15.05
N ASN A 144 -0.76 -3.99 14.83
CA ASN A 144 -1.73 -3.62 15.87
C ASN A 144 -1.15 -2.67 16.95
N THR A 145 -0.17 -1.84 16.60
CA THR A 145 0.49 -0.86 17.48
C THR A 145 -0.07 0.55 17.34
N ALA A 146 -1.06 0.75 16.47
CA ALA A 146 -1.79 2.01 16.37
C ALA A 146 -2.43 2.41 17.72
N SER A 147 -2.50 3.72 17.97
CA SER A 147 -2.80 4.29 19.29
C SER A 147 -4.29 4.21 19.67
N GLN A 148 -5.20 4.50 18.73
CA GLN A 148 -6.62 4.69 19.02
C GLN A 148 -7.53 3.58 18.47
N LYS A 149 -7.13 2.93 17.38
CA LYS A 149 -7.92 1.88 16.72
C LYS A 149 -7.09 0.61 16.62
N LYS A 150 -7.54 -0.43 17.32
CA LYS A 150 -6.93 -1.77 17.29
C LYS A 150 -7.94 -2.75 16.74
N LEU A 151 -7.45 -3.71 15.96
CA LEU A 151 -8.26 -4.82 15.49
C LEU A 151 -8.16 -5.97 16.50
N SER A 152 -9.29 -6.64 16.77
CA SER A 152 -9.32 -7.82 17.65
C SER A 152 -8.87 -9.06 16.88
N THR A 153 -7.56 -9.29 16.84
CA THR A 153 -6.94 -10.46 16.21
C THR A 153 -6.32 -11.38 17.27
N PRO A 154 -6.21 -12.70 17.03
CA PRO A 154 -5.42 -13.57 17.88
C PRO A 154 -3.97 -13.04 17.99
N GLN A 155 -3.40 -13.11 19.20
CA GLN A 155 -2.03 -12.64 19.42
C GLN A 155 -1.05 -13.47 18.58
N GLY A 156 -0.14 -12.78 17.89
CA GLY A 156 0.83 -13.40 16.99
C GLY A 156 1.75 -12.35 16.35
N ASP A 157 2.80 -12.83 15.68
CA ASP A 157 3.77 -11.98 14.99
C ASP A 157 3.38 -11.74 13.53
N CYS A 158 3.07 -10.50 13.15
CA CYS A 158 2.78 -10.10 11.76
C CYS A 158 3.95 -9.35 11.08
N SER A 159 5.17 -9.43 11.62
CA SER A 159 6.35 -8.71 11.11
C SER A 159 6.64 -8.97 9.63
N GLY A 160 6.45 -10.20 9.14
CA GLY A 160 6.59 -10.54 7.73
C GLY A 160 5.62 -9.78 6.83
N LEU A 161 4.33 -9.75 7.18
CA LEU A 161 3.29 -9.02 6.46
C LEU A 161 3.46 -7.50 6.59
N ALA A 162 3.96 -7.04 7.73
CA ALA A 162 4.32 -5.63 7.92
C ALA A 162 5.50 -5.19 7.06
N SER A 163 6.47 -6.09 6.82
CA SER A 163 7.58 -5.83 5.89
C SER A 163 7.14 -5.94 4.44
N GLU A 164 6.15 -6.79 4.12
CA GLU A 164 5.62 -6.95 2.76
C GLU A 164 4.82 -5.72 2.30
N VAL A 165 4.06 -5.09 3.20
CA VAL A 165 3.26 -3.89 2.87
C VAL A 165 4.09 -2.60 2.79
N ALA A 166 5.33 -2.60 3.30
CA ALA A 166 6.14 -1.41 3.56
C ALA A 166 6.92 -0.90 2.34
#